data_AF-A0AAN8WDD7-F1
#
_entry.id   AF-A0AAN8WDD7-F1
#
_cell.length_a   1.000
_cell.length_b   1.000
_cell.length_c   1.000
_cell.angle_alpha   90.00
_cell.angle_beta   90.00
_cell.angle_gamma   90.00
#
_symmetry.space_group_name_H-M   'P 1'
#
loop_
_entity.id
_entity.type
_entity.pdbx_description
1 polymer ?
#
loop_
_entity_poly.entity_id
_entity_poly.type
_entity_poly.pdbx_seq_one_letter_code
_entity_poly.pdbx_strand_id
1 'polypeptide(L)'
;MSHKNHHQPLIIEITVISAQGLKKKTSSIFSNKIRPFVELTTVPPYKPINGDNACQVYNSTVYDEGGVNPTWGDKFRIPVDPTFFTNKFASIYLQIYTKRLMAGQVQLGWCQIPSSDIIGGYHPVGTVRYLSYRLRAKDGYRGHGVVNVAVKLESQKGVPDSSGPTSASQEKAFQTTALGIPVTLFGDYPTHHQHVSWTTIGC
;
A
#
# COMPACT_ATOMS: atom_id res chain seq x y z
N MET A 1 25.53 -3.56 -35.70
CA MET A 1 24.90 -2.46 -34.92
C MET A 1 23.79 -3.05 -34.06
N SER A 2 23.87 -2.93 -32.73
CA SER A 2 22.81 -3.37 -31.82
C SER A 2 21.85 -2.20 -31.58
N HIS A 3 20.60 -2.33 -32.04
CA HIS A 3 19.53 -1.37 -31.75
C HIS A 3 19.21 -1.44 -30.25
N LYS A 4 19.73 -0.49 -29.47
CA LYS A 4 19.33 -0.32 -28.07
C LYS A 4 17.91 0.24 -28.05
N ASN A 5 16.93 -0.62 -27.82
CA ASN A 5 15.54 -0.19 -27.61
C ASN A 5 15.48 0.68 -26.34
N HIS A 6 15.19 1.97 -26.53
CA HIS A 6 14.95 2.93 -25.47
C HIS A 6 13.60 2.66 -24.81
N HIS A 7 13.53 1.70 -23.89
CA HIS A 7 12.35 1.52 -23.07
C HIS A 7 12.30 2.64 -22.03
N GLN A 8 11.29 3.51 -22.14
CA GLN A 8 11.04 4.54 -21.12
C GLN A 8 10.59 3.86 -19.82
N PRO A 9 11.06 4.34 -18.65
CA PRO A 9 10.63 3.78 -17.37
C PRO A 9 9.14 4.07 -17.12
N LEU A 10 8.48 3.16 -16.44
CA LEU A 10 7.16 3.36 -15.87
C LEU A 10 7.32 3.94 -14.46
N ILE A 11 6.33 4.70 -13.98
CA ILE A 11 6.37 5.28 -12.64
C ILE A 11 5.29 4.64 -11.77
N ILE A 12 5.68 4.05 -10.66
CA ILE A 12 4.78 3.67 -9.58
C ILE A 12 4.71 4.83 -8.61
N GLU A 13 3.54 5.43 -8.46
CA GLU A 13 3.23 6.31 -7.34
C GLU A 13 2.82 5.45 -6.15
N ILE A 14 3.49 5.63 -5.01
CA ILE A 14 3.13 5.00 -3.74
C ILE A 14 3.06 6.05 -2.63
N THR A 15 1.94 6.10 -1.93
CA THR A 15 1.77 6.89 -0.71
C THR A 15 1.76 5.95 0.48
N VAL A 16 2.66 6.18 1.44
CA VAL A 16 2.67 5.45 2.71
C VAL A 16 1.70 6.18 3.64
N ILE A 17 0.54 5.58 3.90
CA ILE A 17 -0.53 6.23 4.66
C ILE A 17 -0.25 6.13 6.15
N SER A 18 -0.16 4.90 6.64
CA SER A 18 -0.07 4.62 8.08
C SER A 18 0.46 3.23 8.36
N ALA A 19 0.84 2.99 9.61
CA ALA A 19 0.96 1.64 10.14
C ALA A 19 0.16 1.52 11.44
N GLN A 20 -0.27 0.31 11.78
CA GLN A 20 -0.89 0.01 13.07
C GLN A 20 -0.22 -1.17 13.73
N GLY A 21 -0.23 -1.21 15.07
CA GLY A 21 0.20 -2.37 15.85
C GLY A 21 1.70 -2.65 15.78
N LEU A 22 2.53 -1.61 15.58
CA LEU A 22 3.98 -1.76 15.60
C LEU A 22 4.46 -2.20 16.99
N LYS A 23 5.35 -3.19 17.05
CA LYS A 23 5.91 -3.64 18.33
C LYS A 23 7.07 -2.76 18.77
N LYS A 24 7.01 -2.24 20.00
CA LYS A 24 8.17 -1.61 20.65
C LYS A 24 9.24 -2.66 20.85
N LYS A 25 10.45 -2.44 20.31
CA LYS A 25 11.61 -3.27 20.68
C LYS A 25 12.19 -2.70 21.97
N THR A 26 12.03 -3.45 23.05
CA THR A 26 12.08 -3.06 24.47
C THR A 26 13.48 -2.72 25.01
N SER A 27 14.37 -2.13 24.22
CA SER A 27 15.80 -2.06 24.59
C SER A 27 16.33 -0.65 24.82
N SER A 28 15.51 0.33 25.21
CA SER A 28 16.02 1.65 25.60
C SER A 28 15.53 2.04 26.99
N ILE A 29 16.49 2.19 27.90
CA ILE A 29 16.32 2.66 29.28
C ILE A 29 15.79 4.12 29.31
N PHE A 30 15.89 4.85 28.19
CA PHE A 30 15.65 6.29 28.14
C PHE A 30 14.47 6.74 27.26
N SER A 31 13.83 5.85 26.50
CA SER A 31 12.57 6.18 25.82
C SER A 31 11.80 4.96 25.30
N ASN A 32 10.55 4.84 25.74
CA ASN A 32 9.57 3.88 25.22
C ASN A 32 8.88 4.37 23.93
N LYS A 33 9.31 5.53 23.40
CA LYS A 33 8.74 6.15 22.20
C LYS A 33 9.52 5.68 20.97
N ILE A 34 8.86 4.93 20.10
CA ILE A 34 9.40 4.65 18.76
C ILE A 34 9.21 5.88 17.88
N ARG A 35 10.16 6.15 17.00
CA ARG A 35 10.17 7.24 16.00
C ARG A 35 10.25 6.62 14.62
N PRO A 36 9.13 6.11 14.09
CA PRO A 36 9.15 5.23 12.95
C PRO A 36 9.29 5.99 11.63
N PHE A 37 9.97 5.40 10.67
CA PHE A 37 10.05 5.85 9.28
C PHE A 37 10.09 4.65 8.35
N VAL A 38 9.76 4.88 7.08
CA VAL A 38 9.65 3.85 6.06
C VAL A 38 10.78 3.98 5.05
N GLU A 39 11.28 2.83 4.62
CA GLU A 39 12.22 2.69 3.53
C GLU A 39 11.59 1.84 2.43
N LEU A 40 11.68 2.27 1.18
CA LEU A 40 11.18 1.55 0.00
C LEU A 40 12.32 1.26 -0.97
N THR A 41 12.35 0.04 -1.50
CA THR A 41 13.23 -0.37 -2.60
C THR A 41 12.47 -1.25 -3.59
N THR A 42 13.03 -1.45 -4.78
CA THR A 42 12.51 -2.37 -5.79
C THR A 42 13.29 -3.68 -5.77
N VAL A 43 12.59 -4.79 -5.97
CA VAL A 43 13.16 -6.11 -6.19
C VAL A 43 12.62 -6.61 -7.53
N PRO A 44 13.46 -6.94 -8.53
CA PRO A 44 14.88 -6.59 -8.59
C PRO A 44 15.08 -5.06 -8.58
N PRO A 45 16.27 -4.57 -8.17
CA PRO A 45 16.55 -3.14 -8.14
C PRO A 45 16.46 -2.54 -9.55
N TYR A 46 15.81 -1.38 -9.67
CA TYR A 46 15.83 -0.60 -10.89
C TYR A 46 17.26 -0.13 -11.20
N LYS A 47 17.72 -0.35 -12.43
CA LYS A 47 19.04 0.05 -12.92
C LYS A 47 18.88 1.08 -14.04
N PRO A 48 19.18 2.37 -13.80
CA PRO A 48 19.15 3.37 -14.86
C PRO A 48 20.22 3.04 -15.91
N ILE A 49 19.92 3.28 -17.19
CA ILE A 49 20.78 2.93 -18.34
C ILE A 49 22.19 3.55 -18.24
N ASN A 50 22.29 4.72 -17.58
CA ASN A 50 23.54 5.47 -17.39
C ASN A 50 23.85 5.76 -15.91
N GLY A 51 23.17 5.05 -14.99
CA GLY A 51 23.26 5.30 -13.55
C GLY A 51 24.24 4.38 -12.85
N ASP A 52 24.73 4.82 -11.69
CA ASP A 52 25.49 3.98 -10.79
C ASP A 52 24.67 2.75 -10.37
N ASN A 53 25.30 1.59 -10.17
CA ASN A 53 24.62 0.31 -9.92
C ASN A 53 23.95 0.19 -8.54
N ALA A 54 23.76 1.31 -7.84
CA ALA A 54 23.18 1.36 -6.51
C ALA A 54 21.67 1.09 -6.55
N CYS A 55 21.19 0.25 -5.63
CA CYS A 55 19.77 0.08 -5.40
C CYS A 55 19.19 1.42 -4.91
N GLN A 56 18.23 1.98 -5.64
CA GLN A 56 17.60 3.23 -5.25
C GLN A 56 16.71 3.01 -4.01
N VAL A 57 16.97 3.82 -2.98
CA VAL A 57 16.27 3.76 -1.69
C VAL A 57 15.45 5.04 -1.50
N TYR A 58 14.19 4.90 -1.12
CA TYR A 58 13.30 6.02 -0.79
C TYR A 58 12.97 5.99 0.69
N ASN A 59 13.06 7.13 1.37
CA ASN A 59 12.80 7.23 2.79
C ASN A 59 11.67 8.21 3.07
N SER A 60 10.75 7.85 3.95
CA SER A 60 9.76 8.78 4.49
C SER A 60 10.38 9.75 5.49
N THR A 61 9.62 10.79 5.79
CA THR A 61 9.81 11.56 7.02
C THR A 61 9.77 10.64 8.25
N VAL A 62 10.46 11.07 9.31
CA VAL A 62 10.42 10.40 10.60
C VAL A 62 9.18 10.87 11.35
N TYR A 63 8.38 9.92 11.83
CA TYR A 63 7.20 10.24 12.63
C TYR A 63 7.59 10.51 14.08
N ASP A 64 7.77 11.78 14.41
CA ASP A 64 8.32 12.23 15.71
C ASP A 64 7.28 12.31 16.83
N GLU A 65 5.99 12.34 16.50
CA GLU A 65 4.89 12.15 17.45
C GLU A 65 4.96 10.78 18.13
N GLY A 66 5.60 9.82 17.46
CA GLY A 66 5.93 8.49 17.94
C GLY A 66 4.72 7.63 18.33
N GLY A 67 5.00 6.49 18.95
CA GLY A 67 3.97 5.50 19.26
C GLY A 67 3.82 4.45 18.15
N VAL A 68 2.86 3.55 18.33
CA VAL A 68 2.78 2.28 17.57
C VAL A 68 1.88 2.33 16.34
N ASN A 69 1.25 3.48 16.09
CA ASN A 69 0.30 3.69 15.01
C ASN A 69 0.61 4.97 14.21
N PRO A 70 1.79 5.06 13.55
CA PRO A 70 2.19 6.27 12.85
C PRO A 70 1.36 6.56 11.59
N THR A 71 1.28 7.83 11.22
CA THR A 71 0.72 8.32 9.95
C THR A 71 1.76 9.20 9.25
N TRP A 72 2.05 8.90 7.99
CA TRP A 72 3.09 9.60 7.22
C TRP A 72 2.48 10.52 6.16
N GLY A 73 1.75 9.93 5.21
CA GLY A 73 1.23 10.67 4.05
C GLY A 73 2.29 10.95 2.98
N ASP A 74 3.56 10.58 3.21
CA ASP A 74 4.64 10.68 2.24
C ASP A 74 4.30 9.95 0.93
N LYS A 75 4.51 10.63 -0.20
CA LYS A 75 4.27 10.14 -1.55
C LYS A 75 5.59 10.00 -2.30
N PHE A 76 5.80 8.85 -2.94
CA PHE A 76 7.00 8.50 -3.69
C PHE A 76 6.67 8.16 -5.13
N ARG A 77 7.56 8.57 -6.04
CA ARG A 77 7.51 8.20 -7.46
C ARG A 77 8.70 7.29 -7.76
N ILE A 78 8.41 6.00 -7.93
CA ILE A 78 9.41 4.94 -8.08
C ILE A 78 9.46 4.53 -9.56
N PRO A 79 10.57 4.81 -10.28
CA PRO A 79 10.75 4.34 -11.63
C PRO A 79 11.01 2.84 -11.63
N VAL A 80 10.38 2.15 -12.57
CA VAL A 80 10.58 0.73 -12.83
C VAL A 80 10.70 0.48 -14.32
N ASP A 81 11.44 -0.57 -14.67
CA ASP A 81 11.50 -1.05 -16.05
C ASP A 81 10.14 -1.67 -16.44
N PRO A 82 9.69 -1.59 -17.70
CA PRO A 82 8.46 -2.27 -18.14
C PRO A 82 8.43 -3.78 -17.81
N THR A 83 9.58 -4.46 -17.77
CA THR A 83 9.70 -5.87 -17.37
C THR A 83 9.41 -6.13 -15.90
N PHE A 84 9.30 -5.10 -15.05
CA PHE A 84 8.92 -5.24 -13.64
C PHE A 84 7.56 -5.93 -13.49
N PHE A 85 6.62 -5.68 -14.39
CA PHE A 85 5.28 -6.28 -14.34
C PHE A 85 5.18 -7.66 -15.00
N THR A 86 6.18 -8.07 -15.77
CA THR A 86 6.26 -9.43 -16.34
C THR A 86 7.03 -10.40 -15.44
N ASN A 87 7.87 -9.87 -14.53
CA ASN A 87 8.57 -10.66 -13.54
C ASN A 87 7.67 -10.99 -12.33
N LYS A 88 7.30 -12.26 -12.19
CA LYS A 88 6.46 -12.77 -11.08
C LYS A 88 7.06 -12.59 -9.67
N PHE A 89 8.37 -12.37 -9.58
CA PHE A 89 9.06 -12.14 -8.30
C PHE A 89 9.27 -10.65 -8.02
N ALA A 90 8.85 -9.77 -8.95
CA ALA A 90 9.04 -8.35 -8.78
C ALA A 90 8.11 -7.79 -7.70
N SER A 91 8.67 -6.92 -6.85
CA SER A 91 7.93 -6.31 -5.75
C SER A 91 8.54 -4.99 -5.32
N ILE A 92 7.73 -4.16 -4.64
CA ILE A 92 8.22 -3.08 -3.81
C ILE A 92 8.48 -3.66 -2.42
N TYR A 93 9.72 -3.56 -1.97
CA TYR A 93 10.12 -3.97 -0.63
C TYR A 93 9.97 -2.77 0.31
N LEU A 94 9.12 -2.91 1.32
CA LEU A 94 8.82 -1.87 2.30
C LEU A 94 9.36 -2.31 3.65
N GLN A 95 10.23 -1.50 4.24
CA GLN A 95 10.77 -1.72 5.58
C GLN A 95 10.36 -0.57 6.49
N ILE A 96 10.02 -0.89 7.73
CA ILE A 96 9.76 0.11 8.76
C ILE A 96 10.89 0.03 9.77
N TYR A 97 11.50 1.18 10.06
CA TYR A 97 12.54 1.33 11.06
C TYR A 97 12.08 2.30 12.14
N THR A 98 12.74 2.27 13.31
CA THR A 98 12.68 3.35 14.30
C THR A 98 14.07 3.94 14.49
N LYS A 99 14.18 5.27 14.53
CA LYS A 99 15.40 5.93 15.00
C LYS A 99 15.53 5.74 16.51
N ARG A 100 16.77 5.56 16.97
CA ARG A 100 17.17 5.53 18.38
C ARG A 100 18.07 6.72 18.65
N LEU A 101 18.01 7.25 19.88
CA LEU A 101 18.77 8.46 20.24
C LEU A 101 20.29 8.27 20.09
N MET A 102 20.82 7.08 20.41
CA MET A 102 22.28 6.83 20.43
C MET A 102 22.72 5.54 19.72
N ALA A 103 21.80 4.75 19.17
CA ALA A 103 22.08 3.40 18.66
C ALA A 103 21.59 3.20 17.21
N GLY A 104 21.67 4.25 16.38
CA GLY A 104 21.26 4.20 14.98
C GLY A 104 19.76 3.93 14.81
N GLN A 105 19.43 2.95 13.96
CA GLN A 105 18.06 2.56 13.68
C GLN A 105 17.84 1.07 13.91
N VAL A 106 16.60 0.70 14.19
CA VAL A 106 16.22 -0.72 14.30
C VAL A 106 14.96 -0.98 13.51
N GLN A 107 15.00 -2.06 12.73
CA GLN A 107 13.87 -2.51 11.93
C GLN A 107 12.73 -2.99 12.84
N LEU A 108 11.53 -2.48 12.61
CA LEU A 108 10.29 -2.86 13.28
C LEU A 108 9.55 -3.97 12.53
N GLY A 109 9.60 -3.96 11.20
CA GLY A 109 9.04 -5.00 10.34
C GLY A 109 9.25 -4.69 8.86
N TRP A 110 8.81 -5.59 7.99
CA TRP A 110 8.86 -5.40 6.54
C TRP A 110 7.73 -6.13 5.81
N CYS A 111 7.45 -5.75 4.57
CA CYS A 111 6.59 -6.50 3.67
C CYS A 111 7.04 -6.33 2.21
N GLN A 112 6.52 -7.19 1.35
CA GLN A 112 6.64 -7.07 -0.10
C GLN A 112 5.27 -6.79 -0.67
N ILE A 113 5.19 -5.80 -1.55
CA ILE A 113 4.02 -5.46 -2.36
C ILE A 113 4.31 -6.03 -3.75
N PRO A 114 3.73 -7.18 -4.12
CA PRO A 114 3.96 -7.80 -5.42
C PRO A 114 3.53 -6.87 -6.57
N SER A 115 4.22 -6.96 -7.70
CA SER A 115 3.88 -6.17 -8.89
C SER A 115 2.44 -6.39 -9.36
N SER A 116 1.90 -7.60 -9.18
CA SER A 116 0.48 -7.95 -9.45
C SER A 116 -0.50 -7.06 -8.70
N ASP A 117 -0.17 -6.68 -7.46
CA ASP A 117 -1.04 -5.90 -6.58
C ASP A 117 -0.95 -4.40 -6.91
N ILE A 118 -0.09 -4.00 -7.85
CA ILE A 118 0.09 -2.63 -8.36
C ILE A 118 -0.63 -2.42 -9.72
N ILE A 119 -0.71 -3.47 -10.55
CA ILE A 119 -1.49 -3.46 -11.81
C ILE A 119 -2.89 -4.07 -11.69
N GLY A 120 -3.12 -5.00 -10.76
CA GLY A 120 -4.44 -5.37 -10.22
C GLY A 120 -5.39 -5.96 -11.26
N GLY A 121 -4.84 -6.65 -12.25
CA GLY A 121 -5.60 -7.24 -13.34
C GLY A 121 -6.24 -6.18 -14.24
N TYR A 122 -7.57 -6.19 -14.33
CA TYR A 122 -8.39 -5.43 -15.30
C TYR A 122 -8.56 -3.93 -14.99
N HIS A 123 -7.77 -3.37 -14.08
CA HIS A 123 -7.92 -1.95 -13.71
C HIS A 123 -7.17 -1.05 -14.70
N PRO A 124 -7.77 0.08 -15.12
CA PRO A 124 -7.09 1.06 -15.95
C PRO A 124 -5.80 1.57 -15.31
N VAL A 125 -4.81 1.88 -16.14
CA VAL A 125 -3.63 2.65 -15.69
C VAL A 125 -4.10 3.96 -15.09
N GLY A 126 -3.51 4.31 -13.96
CA GLY A 126 -3.82 5.53 -13.24
C GLY A 126 -4.90 5.41 -12.16
N THR A 127 -5.53 4.25 -11.99
CA THR A 127 -6.42 3.99 -10.84
C THR A 127 -5.62 3.83 -9.55
N VAL A 128 -5.98 4.61 -8.52
CA VAL A 128 -5.40 4.48 -7.17
C VAL A 128 -6.03 3.28 -6.46
N ARG A 129 -5.19 2.51 -5.76
CA ARG A 129 -5.62 1.39 -4.92
C ARG A 129 -5.08 1.51 -3.51
N TYR A 130 -5.93 1.22 -2.55
CA TYR A 130 -5.59 1.18 -1.15
C TYR A 130 -5.31 -0.26 -0.74
N LEU A 131 -4.10 -0.51 -0.26
CA LEU A 131 -3.63 -1.84 0.11
C LEU A 131 -3.19 -1.85 1.57
N SER A 132 -3.40 -2.99 2.22
CA SER A 132 -2.98 -3.23 3.60
C SER A 132 -2.12 -4.50 3.65
N TYR A 133 -0.87 -4.38 4.07
CA TYR A 133 0.05 -5.51 4.18
C TYR A 133 0.41 -5.79 5.62
N ARG A 134 0.33 -7.07 6.01
CA ARG A 134 0.87 -7.52 7.29
C ARG A 134 2.39 -7.45 7.27
N LEU A 135 2.95 -6.89 8.34
CA LEU A 135 4.39 -6.81 8.51
C LEU A 135 4.93 -8.18 8.96
N ARG A 136 6.09 -8.54 8.41
CA ARG A 136 6.92 -9.65 8.84
C ARG A 136 7.98 -9.16 9.82
N ALA A 137 8.36 -10.04 10.73
CA ALA A 137 9.50 -9.81 11.62
C ALA A 137 10.83 -9.90 10.84
N LYS A 138 11.92 -9.47 11.45
CA LYS A 138 13.26 -9.43 10.81
C LYS A 138 13.71 -10.82 10.32
N ASP A 139 13.32 -11.86 11.03
CA ASP A 139 13.58 -13.27 10.74
C ASP A 139 12.67 -13.85 9.64
N GLY A 140 11.71 -13.08 9.13
CA GLY A 140 10.76 -13.49 8.10
C GLY A 140 9.52 -14.20 8.63
N TYR A 141 9.44 -14.49 9.94
CA TYR A 141 8.22 -15.02 10.54
C TYR A 141 7.11 -13.96 10.57
N ARG A 142 5.89 -14.41 10.92
CA ARG A 142 4.74 -13.51 11.09
C ARG A 142 5.10 -12.43 12.11
N GLY A 143 5.15 -11.18 11.63
CA GLY A 143 5.41 -10.02 12.45
C GLY A 143 4.14 -9.47 13.08
N HIS A 144 4.27 -8.31 13.70
CA HIS A 144 3.16 -7.56 14.26
C HIS A 144 2.91 -6.31 13.43
N GLY A 145 1.64 -6.03 13.25
CA GLY A 145 1.17 -4.80 12.63
C GLY A 145 0.89 -4.92 11.14
N VAL A 146 0.29 -3.85 10.64
CA VAL A 146 -0.15 -3.68 9.25
C VAL A 146 0.34 -2.33 8.77
N VAL A 147 0.77 -2.26 7.52
CA VAL A 147 1.04 -1.00 6.83
C VAL A 147 -0.04 -0.78 5.77
N ASN A 148 -0.54 0.44 5.69
CA ASN A 148 -1.52 0.85 4.69
C ASN A 148 -0.87 1.80 3.71
N VAL A 149 -1.09 1.54 2.43
CA VAL A 149 -0.50 2.29 1.33
C VAL A 149 -1.55 2.58 0.27
N ALA A 150 -1.40 3.69 -0.44
CA ALA A 150 -2.08 3.90 -1.70
C ALA A 150 -1.06 3.69 -2.83
N VAL A 151 -1.43 2.98 -3.89
CA VAL A 151 -0.56 2.73 -5.05
C VAL A 151 -1.28 3.05 -6.35
N LYS A 152 -0.53 3.54 -7.33
CA LYS A 152 -1.01 3.84 -8.69
C LYS A 152 0.13 3.68 -9.69
N LEU A 153 -0.15 3.07 -10.82
CA LEU A 153 0.75 3.09 -11.98
C LEU A 153 0.47 4.33 -12.83
N GLU A 154 1.49 5.14 -13.08
CA GLU A 154 1.42 6.29 -13.99
C GLU A 154 2.07 5.94 -15.33
N SER A 155 1.45 6.39 -16.42
CA SER A 155 2.12 6.45 -17.72
C SER A 155 2.94 7.75 -17.79
N GLN A 156 4.18 7.67 -18.26
CA GLN A 156 5.10 8.82 -18.32
C GLN A 156 4.63 9.92 -19.30
N LYS A 157 3.57 9.70 -20.09
CA LYS A 157 2.94 10.77 -20.87
C LYS A 157 2.18 11.71 -19.94
N GLY A 158 2.89 12.72 -19.44
CA GLY A 158 2.28 13.94 -18.92
C GLY A 158 1.44 14.57 -20.02
N VAL A 159 0.15 14.29 -20.02
CA VAL A 159 -0.84 15.21 -20.56
C VAL A 159 -1.29 16.03 -19.35
N PRO A 160 -1.07 17.35 -19.32
CA PRO A 160 -1.76 18.18 -18.36
C PRO A 160 -3.25 18.05 -18.66
N ASP A 161 -4.04 17.69 -17.65
CA ASP A 161 -5.49 17.77 -17.72
C ASP A 161 -5.85 19.12 -18.35
N SER A 162 -6.36 19.06 -19.57
CA SER A 162 -6.88 20.22 -20.28
C SER A 162 -8.28 20.51 -19.74
N SER A 163 -8.39 20.78 -18.45
CA SER A 163 -9.55 21.49 -17.92
C SER A 163 -9.37 22.95 -18.31
N GLY A 164 -9.90 23.31 -19.49
CA GLY A 164 -10.02 24.69 -19.91
C GLY A 164 -10.85 25.53 -18.91
N PRO A 165 -10.67 26.85 -18.88
CA PRO A 165 -11.39 27.74 -17.97
C PRO A 165 -12.82 28.01 -18.47
N THR A 166 -13.64 28.63 -17.60
CA THR A 166 -14.96 29.28 -17.84
C THR A 166 -16.14 28.36 -17.49
N SER A 167 -17.03 28.61 -16.52
CA SER A 167 -17.45 29.85 -15.84
C SER A 167 -17.91 29.57 -14.40
N ALA A 168 -17.71 30.56 -13.53
CA ALA A 168 -18.42 30.70 -12.28
C ALA A 168 -19.94 30.87 -12.51
N SER A 169 -20.76 30.15 -11.75
CA SER A 169 -22.04 30.68 -11.27
C SER A 169 -22.44 29.98 -9.97
N GLN A 170 -23.09 30.74 -9.10
CA GLN A 170 -23.17 30.58 -7.66
C GLN A 170 -24.19 29.52 -7.18
N GLU A 171 -23.77 28.79 -6.13
CA GLU A 171 -24.41 28.51 -4.83
C GLU A 171 -25.94 28.30 -4.65
N LYS A 172 -26.23 27.36 -3.73
CA LYS A 172 -27.47 27.00 -2.98
C LYS A 172 -28.46 26.06 -3.69
N ALA A 173 -29.02 25.02 -3.04
CA ALA A 173 -29.30 24.85 -1.63
C ALA A 173 -29.31 23.36 -1.18
N PHE A 174 -29.07 23.18 0.11
CA PHE A 174 -29.48 22.01 0.90
C PHE A 174 -30.95 21.65 0.67
N GLN A 175 -31.26 20.35 0.54
CA GLN A 175 -32.38 19.72 1.24
C GLN A 175 -32.35 18.19 1.13
N THR A 176 -32.15 17.57 2.30
CA THR A 176 -32.80 16.39 2.87
C THR A 176 -33.44 15.35 1.94
N THR A 177 -33.03 14.09 2.08
CA THR A 177 -33.91 12.97 2.49
C THR A 177 -33.09 11.70 2.73
N ALA A 178 -33.15 11.18 3.96
CA ALA A 178 -32.93 9.77 4.26
C ALA A 178 -34.05 9.34 5.20
N LEU A 179 -34.74 8.24 4.87
CA LEU A 179 -35.32 7.24 5.78
C LEU A 179 -36.17 6.26 4.96
N GLY A 180 -35.83 4.97 5.01
CA GLY A 180 -36.73 3.89 4.60
C GLY A 180 -36.05 2.73 3.87
N ILE A 181 -35.79 1.64 4.60
CA ILE A 181 -35.50 0.32 4.03
C ILE A 181 -36.83 -0.24 3.51
N PRO A 182 -36.98 -0.62 2.23
CA PRO A 182 -38.17 -1.33 1.79
C PRO A 182 -38.13 -2.77 2.33
N VAL A 183 -39.07 -3.09 3.23
CA VAL A 183 -39.36 -4.45 3.69
C VAL A 183 -40.27 -5.10 2.66
N THR A 184 -39.80 -6.15 1.98
CA THR A 184 -40.66 -7.03 1.19
C THR A 184 -41.37 -8.02 2.11
N LEU A 185 -42.70 -7.91 2.18
CA LEU A 185 -43.57 -8.88 2.85
C LEU A 185 -43.78 -10.12 1.94
N PHE A 186 -43.58 -11.26 2.58
CA PHE A 186 -43.90 -12.64 2.24
C PHE A 186 -44.94 -12.91 1.14
N GLY A 187 -44.56 -13.79 0.21
CA GLY A 187 -45.48 -14.64 -0.54
C GLY A 187 -45.23 -16.09 -0.13
N ASP A 188 -46.24 -16.69 0.51
CA ASP A 188 -46.28 -18.09 0.92
C ASP A 188 -46.19 -19.05 -0.29
N TYR A 189 -45.32 -20.07 -0.21
CA TYR A 189 -45.58 -21.39 -0.81
C TYR A 189 -44.94 -22.49 0.07
N PRO A 190 -45.54 -23.70 0.09
CA PRO A 190 -45.53 -24.61 1.21
C PRO A 190 -44.28 -25.46 1.31
N THR A 191 -44.02 -25.86 2.55
CA THR A 191 -43.01 -26.81 3.02
C THR A 191 -43.20 -28.20 2.41
N HIS A 192 -42.16 -28.70 1.74
CA HIS A 192 -41.97 -30.14 1.54
C HIS A 192 -40.57 -30.54 2.02
N HIS A 193 -40.58 -31.26 3.14
CA HIS A 193 -39.61 -32.23 3.68
C HIS A 193 -38.13 -32.13 3.25
N GLN A 194 -37.21 -32.06 4.24
CA GLN A 194 -36.45 -33.25 4.65
C GLN A 194 -35.59 -33.01 5.90
N HIS A 195 -35.73 -33.96 6.82
CA HIS A 195 -34.98 -34.16 8.04
C HIS A 195 -33.58 -34.69 7.70
N VAL A 196 -32.51 -34.01 8.14
CA VAL A 196 -31.17 -34.61 8.21
C VAL A 196 -30.52 -34.23 9.54
N SER A 197 -30.26 -35.28 10.31
CA SER A 197 -29.70 -35.37 11.65
C SER A 197 -28.24 -34.94 11.76
N TRP A 198 -27.88 -34.32 12.89
CA TRP A 198 -26.51 -34.09 13.31
C TRP A 198 -25.98 -35.31 14.07
N THR A 199 -24.83 -35.84 13.64
CA THR A 199 -24.05 -36.82 14.42
C THR A 199 -22.84 -36.11 15.01
N THR A 200 -22.80 -36.03 16.34
CA THR A 200 -21.60 -35.75 17.12
C THR A 200 -20.73 -37.00 17.15
N ILE A 201 -19.45 -36.90 16.79
CA ILE A 201 -18.45 -37.93 17.10
C ILE A 201 -17.52 -37.35 18.16
N GLY A 202 -17.63 -37.90 19.36
CA GLY A 202 -16.66 -37.75 20.43
C GLY A 202 -16.58 -39.09 21.18
N CYS A 203 -15.47 -39.78 20.96
CA CYS A 203 -14.78 -40.72 21.87
C CYS A 203 -13.32 -40.69 21.44
#